data_AF-A0A0Q8V305-F1
#
_entry.id   AF-A0A0Q8V305-F1
#
_cell.length_a   1.000
_cell.length_b   1.000
_cell.length_c   1.000
_cell.angle_alpha   90.00
_cell.angle_beta   90.00
_cell.angle_gamma   90.00
#
_symmetry.space_group_name_H-M   'P 1'
#
loop_
_entity.id
_entity.type
_entity.pdbx_description
1 polymer ?
#
loop_
_entity_poly.entity_id
_entity_poly.type
_entity_poly.pdbx_seq_one_letter_code
_entity_poly.pdbx_strand_id
1 'polypeptide(L)'
;MRDIAAAARTDPALVVRNFGSKADLYERAVGLEPELDDTADLRVLASNLVASLEEKLTSPPVELLAALRSVHSDRGSASDLVSVMRAQQAAVAEKLTAPHPRTRAGLVGALTIGVVVSRYILELDGLGPEHTDAVAELLRPVIAELIDPAEGEPSLD
;
A
#
# COMPACT_ATOMS: atom_id res chain seq x y z
N MET A 1 -10.79 12.88 -15.96
CA MET A 1 -11.76 13.80 -15.34
C MET A 1 -13.08 13.87 -16.10
N ARG A 2 -13.10 14.27 -17.37
CA ARG A 2 -14.36 14.32 -18.17
C ARG A 2 -15.04 12.96 -18.34
N ASP A 3 -14.28 11.92 -18.70
CA ASP A 3 -14.85 10.58 -18.89
C ASP A 3 -15.36 9.98 -17.56
N ILE A 4 -14.65 10.25 -16.46
CA ILE A 4 -15.06 9.88 -15.10
C ILE A 4 -16.37 10.58 -14.72
N ALA A 5 -16.47 11.89 -15.00
CA ALA A 5 -17.68 12.67 -14.74
C ALA A 5 -18.87 12.16 -15.57
N ALA A 6 -18.64 11.79 -16.84
CA ALA A 6 -19.66 11.19 -17.70
C ALA A 6 -20.13 9.83 -17.15
N ALA A 7 -19.21 8.95 -16.75
CA ALA A 7 -19.54 7.66 -16.13
C ALA A 7 -20.32 7.83 -14.80
N ALA A 8 -19.93 8.81 -13.98
CA ALA A 8 -20.58 9.14 -12.72
C ALA A 8 -21.85 10.02 -12.88
N ARG A 9 -22.23 10.37 -14.11
CA ARG A 9 -23.36 11.28 -14.44
C ARG A 9 -23.31 12.61 -13.65
N THR A 10 -22.13 13.20 -13.56
CA THR A 10 -21.87 14.46 -12.86
C THR A 10 -21.11 15.45 -13.74
N ASP A 11 -20.95 16.69 -13.25
CA ASP A 11 -20.22 17.75 -13.96
C ASP A 11 -18.70 17.63 -13.72
N PRO A 12 -17.85 17.69 -14.77
CA PRO A 12 -16.39 17.66 -14.62
C PRO A 12 -15.82 18.72 -13.67
N ALA A 13 -16.44 19.91 -13.59
CA ALA A 13 -16.06 20.96 -12.66
C ALA A 13 -16.35 20.58 -11.21
N LEU A 14 -17.40 19.80 -10.93
CA LEU A 14 -17.64 19.25 -9.60
C LEU A 14 -16.60 18.20 -9.21
N VAL A 15 -16.14 17.40 -10.19
CA VAL A 15 -15.06 16.44 -9.96
C VAL A 15 -13.76 17.17 -9.62
N VAL A 16 -13.38 18.19 -10.39
CA VAL A 16 -12.17 18.99 -10.11
C VAL A 16 -12.29 19.76 -8.80
N ARG A 17 -13.47 20.30 -8.48
CA ARG A 17 -13.69 21.02 -7.21
C ARG A 17 -13.57 20.10 -5.99
N ASN A 18 -14.12 18.89 -6.05
CA ASN A 18 -14.14 17.98 -4.90
C ASN A 18 -12.83 17.20 -4.75
N PHE A 19 -12.17 16.88 -5.86
CA PHE A 19 -11.00 16.01 -5.84
C PHE A 19 -9.71 16.73 -6.19
N GLY A 20 -9.74 17.93 -6.76
CA GLY A 20 -8.53 18.65 -7.19
C GLY A 20 -7.99 18.12 -8.52
N SER A 21 -6.76 17.62 -8.49
CA SER A 21 -6.08 17.09 -9.68
C SER A 21 -6.54 15.68 -10.06
N LYS A 22 -6.17 15.20 -11.26
CA LYS A 22 -6.39 13.80 -11.64
C LYS A 22 -5.61 12.85 -10.70
N ALA A 23 -4.42 13.25 -10.26
CA ALA A 23 -3.60 12.49 -9.33
C ALA A 23 -4.28 12.41 -7.95
N ASP A 24 -4.81 13.53 -7.45
CA ASP A 24 -5.53 13.60 -6.16
C ASP A 24 -6.84 12.77 -6.18
N LEU A 25 -7.54 12.76 -7.31
CA LEU A 25 -8.70 11.89 -7.52
C LEU A 25 -8.29 10.42 -7.55
N TYR A 26 -7.19 10.11 -8.25
CA TYR A 26 -6.67 8.75 -8.34
C TYR A 26 -6.25 8.26 -6.94
N GLU A 27 -5.52 9.06 -6.19
CA GLU A 27 -5.11 8.78 -4.80
C GLU A 27 -6.31 8.41 -3.91
N ARG A 28 -7.40 9.18 -3.99
CA ARG A 28 -8.64 8.91 -3.24
C ARG A 28 -9.43 7.72 -3.76
N ALA A 29 -9.51 7.55 -5.08
CA ALA A 29 -10.29 6.48 -5.70
C ALA A 29 -9.67 5.10 -5.51
N VAL A 30 -8.34 5.03 -5.37
CA VAL A 30 -7.61 3.77 -5.12
C VAL A 30 -7.65 3.39 -3.64
N GLY A 31 -8.26 4.20 -2.77
CA GLY A 31 -8.36 3.90 -1.33
C GLY A 31 -7.00 3.81 -0.65
N LEU A 32 -5.99 4.50 -1.18
CA LEU A 32 -4.61 4.46 -0.68
C LEU A 32 -4.32 5.61 0.29
N GLU A 33 -5.31 6.46 0.63
CA GLU A 33 -5.19 7.33 1.80
C GLU A 33 -4.93 6.42 3.01
N PRO A 34 -3.76 6.54 3.66
CA PRO A 34 -3.51 5.81 4.87
C PRO A 34 -4.46 6.39 5.92
N GLU A 35 -5.56 5.71 6.25
CA GLU A 35 -6.26 5.92 7.52
C GLU A 35 -5.37 5.39 8.65
N LEU A 36 -4.19 5.99 8.78
CA LEU A 36 -3.29 5.73 9.89
C LEU A 36 -3.75 6.66 11.00
N ASP A 37 -4.49 6.11 11.95
CA ASP A 37 -4.79 6.81 13.19
C ASP A 37 -3.48 7.32 13.82
N ASP A 38 -3.33 8.64 13.92
CA ASP A 38 -2.15 9.30 14.50
C ASP A 38 -1.97 9.05 15.99
N THR A 39 -2.96 8.45 16.64
CA THR A 39 -2.90 8.04 18.05
C THR A 39 -2.58 6.57 18.25
N ALA A 40 -2.46 5.77 17.18
CA ALA A 40 -2.19 4.35 17.26
C ALA A 40 -0.74 4.07 17.68
N ASP A 41 -0.57 3.25 18.73
CA ASP A 41 0.71 2.65 19.10
C ASP A 41 1.28 1.79 17.94
N LEU A 42 2.61 1.65 17.86
CA LEU A 42 3.33 0.92 16.81
C LEU A 42 2.86 -0.53 16.67
N ARG A 43 2.46 -1.17 17.77
CA ARG A 43 1.85 -2.51 17.74
C ARG A 43 0.52 -2.55 16.98
N VAL A 44 -0.30 -1.51 17.16
CA VAL A 44 -1.57 -1.37 16.44
C VAL A 44 -1.30 -1.09 14.97
N LEU A 45 -0.34 -0.21 14.67
CA LEU A 45 0.11 0.05 13.30
C LEU A 45 0.55 -1.23 12.58
N ALA A 46 1.41 -2.04 13.21
CA ALA A 46 1.86 -3.32 12.66
C ALA A 46 0.67 -4.28 12.41
N SER A 47 -0.28 -4.35 13.35
CA SER A 47 -1.48 -5.18 13.21
C SER A 47 -2.37 -4.72 12.06
N ASN A 48 -2.55 -3.41 11.90
CA ASN A 48 -3.32 -2.83 10.80
C ASN A 48 -2.66 -3.09 9.44
N LEU A 49 -1.33 -3.03 9.35
CA LEU A 49 -0.60 -3.36 8.12
C LEU A 49 -0.77 -4.83 7.73
N VAL A 50 -0.76 -5.75 8.70
CA VAL A 50 -1.03 -7.17 8.46
C VAL A 50 -2.49 -7.39 8.03
N ALA A 51 -3.45 -6.76 8.69
CA ALA A 51 -4.85 -6.82 8.29
C ALA A 51 -5.06 -6.27 6.86
N SER A 52 -4.38 -5.17 6.53
CA SER A 52 -4.43 -4.59 5.18
C SER A 52 -3.78 -5.50 4.12
N LEU A 53 -2.81 -6.34 4.51
CA LEU A 53 -2.27 -7.39 3.64
C LEU A 53 -3.28 -8.53 3.48
N GLU A 54 -3.87 -9.03 4.56
CA GLU A 54 -4.91 -10.08 4.54
C GLU A 54 -6.09 -9.69 3.65
N GLU A 55 -6.54 -8.44 3.72
CA GLU A 55 -7.59 -7.90 2.86
C GLU A 55 -7.19 -7.97 1.38
N LYS A 56 -5.97 -7.52 1.04
CA LYS A 56 -5.43 -7.59 -0.32
C LYS A 56 -5.24 -9.01 -0.84
N LEU A 57 -5.11 -9.99 0.06
CA LEU A 57 -5.03 -11.42 -0.30
C LEU A 57 -6.42 -12.02 -0.48
N THR A 58 -7.39 -11.60 0.32
CA THR A 58 -8.77 -12.10 0.24
C THR A 58 -9.50 -11.52 -0.97
N SER A 59 -9.31 -10.24 -1.23
CA SER A 59 -9.94 -9.49 -2.31
C SER A 59 -8.85 -8.89 -3.20
N PRO A 60 -8.82 -9.22 -4.51
CA PRO A 60 -7.80 -8.70 -5.42
C PRO A 60 -7.82 -7.16 -5.43
N PRO A 61 -6.68 -6.48 -5.18
CA PRO A 61 -6.62 -5.02 -5.21
C PRO A 61 -6.55 -4.54 -6.67
N VAL A 62 -7.72 -4.46 -7.31
CA VAL A 62 -7.88 -4.29 -8.77
C VAL A 62 -7.10 -3.09 -9.28
N GLU A 63 -7.15 -1.97 -8.56
CA GLU A 63 -6.52 -0.72 -8.92
C GLU A 63 -5.00 -0.80 -8.82
N LEU A 64 -4.45 -1.37 -7.74
CA LEU A 64 -3.03 -1.62 -7.59
C LEU A 64 -2.52 -2.55 -8.69
N LEU A 65 -3.26 -3.61 -9.01
CA LEU A 65 -2.92 -4.53 -10.10
C LEU A 65 -2.98 -3.86 -11.46
N ALA A 66 -3.97 -3.01 -11.71
CA ALA A 66 -4.06 -2.23 -12.95
C ALA A 66 -2.88 -1.25 -13.07
N ALA A 67 -2.50 -0.60 -11.98
CA ALA A 67 -1.36 0.30 -11.92
C ALA A 67 -0.03 -0.44 -12.17
N LEU A 68 0.19 -1.57 -11.52
CA LEU A 68 1.40 -2.39 -11.70
C LEU A 68 1.54 -2.89 -13.15
N ARG A 69 0.43 -3.27 -13.80
CA ARG A 69 0.42 -3.68 -15.21
C ARG A 69 0.69 -2.50 -16.16
N SER A 70 0.26 -1.30 -15.81
CA SER A 70 0.41 -0.11 -16.65
C SER A 70 1.79 0.55 -16.57
N VAL A 71 2.61 0.24 -15.55
CA VAL A 71 3.98 0.78 -15.37
C VAL A 71 4.85 0.64 -16.62
N HIS A 72 4.67 -0.42 -17.40
CA HIS A 72 5.44 -0.68 -18.63
C HIS A 72 4.85 -0.01 -19.88
N SER A 73 3.57 0.35 -19.86
CA SER A 73 2.80 0.77 -21.04
C SER A 73 2.47 2.26 -21.06
N ASP A 74 2.38 2.89 -19.89
CA ASP A 74 2.04 4.31 -19.73
C ASP A 74 2.86 4.93 -18.59
N ARG A 75 3.83 5.78 -18.96
CA ARG A 75 4.72 6.45 -18.02
C ARG A 75 3.97 7.37 -17.04
N GLY A 76 2.77 7.86 -17.38
CA GLY A 76 1.95 8.69 -16.50
C GLY A 76 1.25 7.88 -15.40
N SER A 77 0.71 6.70 -15.72
CA SER A 77 0.12 5.82 -14.71
C SER A 77 1.17 5.27 -13.72
N ALA A 78 2.41 5.08 -14.18
CA ALA A 78 3.54 4.73 -13.32
C ALA A 78 3.88 5.84 -12.32
N SER A 79 3.79 7.11 -12.71
CA SER A 79 4.12 8.23 -11.83
C SER A 79 3.11 8.38 -10.68
N ASP A 80 1.83 8.13 -10.95
CA ASP A 80 0.76 8.26 -9.96
C ASP A 80 0.83 7.14 -8.92
N LEU A 81 1.11 5.90 -9.32
CA LEU A 81 1.34 4.80 -8.37
C LEU A 81 2.54 5.10 -7.47
N VAL A 82 3.64 5.55 -8.06
CA VAL A 82 4.88 5.83 -7.34
C VAL A 82 4.71 7.02 -6.37
N SER A 83 3.95 8.05 -6.71
CA SER A 83 3.70 9.17 -5.80
C SER A 83 2.91 8.72 -4.58
N VAL A 84 1.88 7.89 -4.77
CA VAL A 84 1.06 7.38 -3.67
C VAL A 84 1.88 6.45 -2.78
N MET A 85 2.66 5.54 -3.35
CA MET A 85 3.57 4.69 -2.57
C MET A 85 4.57 5.49 -1.74
N ARG A 86 5.11 6.60 -2.28
CA ARG A 86 6.00 7.49 -1.52
C ARG A 86 5.27 8.20 -0.38
N ALA A 87 4.05 8.66 -0.61
CA ALA A 87 3.25 9.32 0.42
C ALA A 87 2.96 8.35 1.58
N GLN A 88 2.55 7.12 1.27
CA GLN A 88 2.28 6.09 2.27
C GLN A 88 3.56 5.66 3.01
N GLN A 89 4.68 5.52 2.30
CA GLN A 89 5.98 5.26 2.92
C GLN A 89 6.36 6.38 3.89
N ALA A 90 6.16 7.65 3.52
CA ALA A 90 6.48 8.79 4.37
C ALA A 90 5.60 8.80 5.63
N ALA A 91 4.29 8.60 5.48
CA ALA A 91 3.34 8.56 6.60
C ALA A 91 3.65 7.45 7.61
N VAL A 92 4.01 6.24 7.13
CA VAL A 92 4.46 5.16 8.03
C VAL A 92 5.78 5.53 8.70
N ALA A 93 6.75 6.03 7.94
CA ALA A 93 8.08 6.37 8.46
C ALA A 93 8.04 7.47 9.53
N GLU A 94 7.10 8.42 9.45
CA GLU A 94 6.92 9.48 10.45
C GLU A 94 6.49 8.94 11.82
N LYS A 95 5.85 7.77 11.86
CA LYS A 95 5.43 7.11 13.12
C LYS A 95 6.54 6.28 13.75
N LEU A 96 7.53 5.86 12.97
CA LEU A 96 8.58 4.94 13.43
C LEU A 96 9.65 5.65 14.24
N THR A 97 9.93 5.13 15.44
CA THR A 97 11.01 5.58 16.31
C THR A 97 12.32 4.82 16.09
N ALA A 98 12.25 3.65 15.43
CA ALA A 98 13.39 2.80 15.14
C ALA A 98 14.37 3.41 14.10
N PRO A 99 15.66 2.99 14.10
CA PRO A 99 16.64 3.43 13.10
C PRO A 99 16.19 3.15 11.65
N HIS A 100 16.58 4.04 10.73
CA HIS A 100 16.25 3.95 9.30
C HIS A 100 14.73 3.86 8.99
N PRO A 101 13.88 4.74 9.56
CA PRO A 101 12.42 4.61 9.49
C PRO A 101 11.89 4.58 8.04
N ARG A 102 12.48 5.37 7.14
CA ARG A 102 12.12 5.37 5.72
C ARG A 102 12.43 4.04 5.02
N THR A 103 13.57 3.42 5.35
CA THR A 103 13.96 2.12 4.78
C THR A 103 13.02 1.03 5.25
N ARG A 104 12.70 1.02 6.56
CA ARG A 104 11.77 0.06 7.15
C ARG A 104 10.36 0.17 6.56
N ALA A 105 9.82 1.37 6.47
CA ALA A 105 8.54 1.63 5.81
C ALA A 105 8.55 1.19 4.34
N GLY A 106 9.65 1.44 3.63
CA GLY A 106 9.84 0.99 2.25
C GLY A 106 9.83 -0.54 2.12
N LEU A 107 10.45 -1.25 3.06
CA LEU A 107 10.47 -2.72 3.09
C LEU A 107 9.08 -3.31 3.34
N VAL A 108 8.28 -2.71 4.22
CA VAL A 108 6.87 -3.12 4.42
C VAL A 108 6.09 -3.01 3.11
N GLY A 109 6.22 -1.89 2.40
CA GLY A 109 5.60 -1.70 1.09
C GLY A 109 6.09 -2.70 0.04
N ALA A 110 7.40 -2.94 -0.01
CA ALA A 110 8.02 -3.89 -0.94
C ALA A 110 7.55 -5.34 -0.71
N LEU A 111 7.48 -5.77 0.55
CA LEU A 111 6.96 -7.09 0.92
C LEU A 111 5.50 -7.24 0.49
N THR A 112 4.67 -6.24 0.81
CA THR A 112 3.24 -6.23 0.45
C THR A 112 3.04 -6.34 -1.06
N ILE A 113 3.75 -5.51 -1.84
CA ILE A 113 3.64 -5.53 -3.30
C ILE A 113 4.21 -6.83 -3.87
N GLY A 114 5.32 -7.32 -3.35
CA GLY A 114 5.93 -8.58 -3.78
C GLY A 114 4.97 -9.75 -3.64
N VAL A 115 4.25 -9.83 -2.51
CA VAL A 115 3.22 -10.85 -2.28
C VAL A 115 2.05 -10.70 -3.25
N VAL A 116 1.52 -9.48 -3.41
CA VAL A 116 0.40 -9.20 -4.33
C VAL A 116 0.77 -9.55 -5.78
N VAL A 117 1.95 -9.15 -6.25
CA VAL A 117 2.45 -9.47 -7.59
C VAL A 117 2.64 -10.98 -7.76
N SER A 118 3.26 -11.63 -6.78
CA SER A 118 3.54 -13.07 -6.83
C SER A 118 2.25 -13.90 -6.88
N ARG A 119 1.20 -13.46 -6.17
CA ARG A 119 -0.10 -14.12 -6.15
C ARG A 119 -0.95 -13.85 -7.40
N TYR A 120 -1.10 -12.59 -7.81
CA TYR A 120 -2.12 -12.19 -8.81
C TYR A 120 -1.59 -11.93 -10.22
N ILE A 121 -0.27 -11.85 -10.39
CA ILE A 121 0.35 -11.60 -11.70
C ILE A 121 1.20 -12.80 -12.10
N LEU A 122 2.04 -13.30 -11.19
CA LEU A 122 2.93 -14.43 -11.46
C LEU A 122 2.29 -15.78 -11.14
N GLU A 123 1.25 -15.79 -10.30
CA GLU A 123 0.52 -17.00 -9.86
C GLU A 123 1.47 -18.10 -9.33
N LEU A 124 2.41 -17.71 -8.46
CA LEU A 124 3.39 -18.64 -7.91
C LEU A 124 2.75 -19.66 -6.95
N ASP A 125 3.26 -20.89 -6.98
CA ASP A 125 2.90 -21.95 -6.04
C ASP A 125 3.13 -21.50 -4.58
N GLY A 126 2.22 -21.90 -3.68
CA GLY A 126 2.31 -21.57 -2.25
C GLY A 126 1.80 -20.17 -1.88
N LEU A 127 1.27 -19.40 -2.83
CA LEU A 127 0.67 -18.08 -2.61
C LEU A 127 -0.80 -17.98 -3.08
N GLY A 128 -1.39 -19.11 -3.48
CA GLY A 128 -2.78 -19.20 -3.92
C GLY A 128 -3.81 -18.88 -2.81
N PRO A 129 -5.11 -18.76 -3.16
CA PRO A 129 -6.20 -18.47 -2.24
C PRO A 129 -6.18 -19.25 -0.93
N GLU A 130 -5.87 -20.54 -1.00
CA GLU A 130 -5.76 -21.48 0.12
C GLU A 130 -4.62 -21.17 1.10
N HIS A 131 -3.64 -20.36 0.72
CA HIS A 131 -2.47 -20.00 1.54
C HIS A 131 -2.62 -18.64 2.25
N THR A 132 -3.77 -17.97 2.14
CA THR A 132 -3.99 -16.61 2.68
C THR A 132 -3.58 -16.48 4.15
N ASP A 133 -4.11 -17.36 5.00
CA ASP A 133 -3.83 -17.34 6.44
C ASP A 133 -2.35 -17.63 6.73
N ALA A 134 -1.78 -18.64 6.06
CA ALA A 134 -0.38 -19.02 6.23
C ALA A 134 0.58 -17.88 5.85
N VAL A 135 0.31 -17.17 4.74
CA VAL A 135 1.11 -16.01 4.32
C VAL A 135 1.04 -14.89 5.35
N ALA A 136 -0.16 -14.58 5.85
CA ALA A 136 -0.35 -13.56 6.85
C ALA A 136 0.33 -13.91 8.19
N GLU A 137 0.22 -15.16 8.64
CA GLU A 137 0.89 -15.66 9.84
C GLU A 137 2.42 -15.57 9.73
N LEU A 138 2.99 -15.93 8.58
CA LEU A 138 4.44 -15.86 8.34
C LEU A 138 4.95 -14.42 8.27
N LEU A 139 4.18 -13.49 7.70
CA LEU A 139 4.59 -12.10 7.55
C LEU A 139 4.29 -11.23 8.78
N ARG A 140 3.37 -11.64 9.65
CA ARG A 140 3.05 -10.93 10.89
C ARG A 140 4.29 -10.60 11.74
N PRO A 141 5.17 -11.54 12.10
CA PRO A 141 6.37 -11.21 12.88
C PRO A 141 7.36 -10.36 12.09
N VAL A 142 7.44 -10.51 10.77
CA VAL A 142 8.34 -9.70 9.91
C VAL A 142 7.89 -8.24 9.87
N ILE A 143 6.59 -8.01 9.71
CA ILE A 143 6.01 -6.66 9.73
C ILE A 143 6.10 -6.06 11.12
N ALA A 144 5.84 -6.84 12.18
CA ALA A 144 6.02 -6.37 13.55
C ALA A 144 7.46 -5.91 13.79
N GLU A 145 8.44 -6.71 13.40
CA GLU A 145 9.86 -6.34 13.50
C GLU A 145 10.15 -5.04 12.74
N LEU A 146 9.70 -4.91 11.49
CA LEU A 146 9.88 -3.71 10.66
C LEU A 146 9.16 -2.45 11.16
N ILE A 147 8.25 -2.56 12.14
CA ILE A 147 7.52 -1.42 12.70
C ILE A 147 7.97 -1.11 14.13
N ASP A 148 8.08 -2.14 14.96
CA ASP A 148 8.38 -2.06 16.39
C ASP A 148 9.40 -3.15 16.74
N PRO A 149 10.69 -2.94 16.42
CA PRO A 149 11.71 -3.92 16.72
C PRO A 149 11.80 -4.08 18.23
N ALA A 150 11.89 -5.32 18.72
CA ALA A 150 12.19 -5.54 20.12
C ALA A 150 13.50 -4.82 20.47
N GLU A 151 13.52 -4.03 21.55
CA GLU A 151 14.72 -3.31 21.97
C GLU A 151 15.90 -4.28 22.12
N GLY A 152 16.85 -4.21 21.17
CA GLY A 152 18.12 -4.92 21.24
C GLY A 152 18.46 -5.74 19.99
N GLU A 153 18.83 -5.08 18.90
CA GLU A 153 19.89 -5.60 18.02
C GLU A 153 20.61 -4.41 17.34
N PRO A 154 21.95 -4.49 17.20
CA PRO A 154 22.82 -3.33 17.07
C PRO A 154 22.76 -2.66 15.69
N SER A 155 23.10 -1.37 15.70
CA SER A 155 23.31 -0.51 14.53
C SER A 155 24.00 -1.27 13.39
N LEU A 156 23.40 -1.22 12.20
CA LEU A 156 24.11 -1.51 10.95
C LEU A 156 25.04 -0.32 10.67
N ASP A 157 26.14 -0.25 11.41
CA ASP A 157 27.31 0.57 11.09
C ASP A 157 28.16 -0.10 10.00
#